data_AF-S9R825-F1
#
_entry.id   AF-S9R825-F1
#
_cell.length_a   1.000
_cell.length_b   1.000
_cell.length_c   1.000
_cell.angle_alpha   90.00
_cell.angle_beta   90.00
_cell.angle_gamma   90.00
#
_symmetry.space_group_name_H-M   'P 1'
#
loop_
_entity.id
_entity.type
_entity.pdbx_description
1 polymer ?
#
loop_
_entity_poly.entity_id
_entity_poly.type
_entity_poly.pdbx_seq_one_letter_code
_entity_poly.pdbx_strand_id
1 'polypeptide(L)'
;MKRTLRTLATTALLLSGVAGAAEPASAPARLPTAAELKRMTARFAPVDIQVDVSKLPESERRALAKILQAARIMDPLFMRQAWAGNETLLLSLLQDTSALGKERLHAFLLNKGPWSRLDHNAPFVPGVPAKPLEGNFYPAGATQAEVETWVRSLPEAQQRQATGFFTTVRRGPDGNFISVPYSVEYQGELSQAARLLLEAAELTTQPTLRAFLTQRAASFLNNDYYPSEVAWMDLDASIEPTIGPYEVYEDEWFNYKAAFEAFITVRDDTETQKLAKFSGELQELENALPIEPKLRNPRLGALAPIRVVNSLFSSGDGNRGVQTAAYNLPNDERVAAEKGTKRVMLKNIQEAKFQRVLLPIAQVALTPKDRKDVSFDAFFTHILMHELMHGLGPHNITVEGKQTTVRQALQAASSPLEEAKADVSGLWALQRLVDKGVIGKEMERTMYTTFLASMFRSIRFGTSEAHGKGIAVLLNHFLDTGAVVVNKDGTFSVVKEKIRESVTALTKQIMELQAAGNRAAAESLLETRGVVRPEVKRVLDKLENVPVDIEPRYVTADTLAR
;
A
#
# COMPACT_ATOMS: atom_id res chain seq x y z
N MET A 1 -64.40 -65.35 -10.16
CA MET A 1 -65.30 -64.59 -9.26
C MET A 1 -64.44 -63.80 -8.26
N LYS A 2 -64.71 -62.49 -8.13
CA LYS A 2 -64.32 -61.54 -7.03
C LYS A 2 -62.80 -61.33 -6.80
N ARG A 3 -62.21 -60.23 -7.28
CA ARG A 3 -62.12 -58.84 -6.74
C ARG A 3 -61.07 -58.63 -5.62
N THR A 4 -60.01 -57.90 -6.02
CA THR A 4 -59.29 -56.78 -5.35
C THR A 4 -58.70 -56.96 -3.94
N LEU A 5 -57.40 -56.67 -3.82
CA LEU A 5 -56.88 -55.61 -2.94
C LEU A 5 -55.55 -55.07 -3.50
N ARG A 6 -55.43 -53.74 -3.56
CA ARG A 6 -54.21 -53.00 -3.94
C ARG A 6 -53.33 -52.85 -2.71
N THR A 7 -52.03 -53.06 -2.85
CA THR A 7 -51.03 -52.67 -1.84
C THR A 7 -49.96 -51.83 -2.54
N LEU A 8 -49.82 -50.57 -2.10
CA LEU A 8 -48.70 -49.69 -2.45
C LEU A 8 -47.40 -50.29 -1.90
N ALA A 9 -46.37 -50.37 -2.74
CA ALA A 9 -44.99 -50.54 -2.30
C ALA A 9 -44.14 -49.43 -2.92
N THR A 10 -43.57 -48.62 -2.04
CA THR A 10 -42.71 -47.46 -2.24
C THR A 10 -41.36 -47.86 -2.82
N THR A 11 -40.99 -47.30 -3.96
CA THR A 11 -39.65 -47.42 -4.55
C THR A 11 -38.73 -46.38 -3.91
N ALA A 12 -37.79 -46.84 -3.08
CA ALA A 12 -36.71 -45.99 -2.55
C ALA A 12 -35.59 -45.86 -3.60
N LEU A 13 -35.36 -44.62 -4.06
CA LEU A 13 -34.22 -44.25 -4.92
C LEU A 13 -32.97 -44.10 -4.04
N LEU A 14 -31.97 -44.96 -4.23
CA LEU A 14 -30.63 -44.82 -3.65
C LEU A 14 -29.85 -43.76 -4.45
N LEU A 15 -29.73 -42.56 -3.89
CA LEU A 15 -28.79 -41.53 -4.34
C LEU A 15 -27.38 -41.88 -3.83
N SER A 16 -26.50 -42.27 -4.74
CA SER A 16 -25.06 -42.44 -4.49
C SER A 16 -24.41 -41.07 -4.26
N GLY A 17 -24.05 -40.79 -3.01
CA GLY A 17 -23.27 -39.61 -2.64
C GLY A 17 -21.84 -39.73 -3.12
N VAL A 18 -21.43 -38.80 -3.98
CA VAL A 18 -20.01 -38.55 -4.31
C VAL A 18 -19.42 -37.80 -3.13
N ALA A 19 -18.70 -38.52 -2.27
CA ALA A 19 -17.85 -37.90 -1.26
C ALA A 19 -16.73 -37.14 -1.98
N GLY A 20 -16.76 -35.81 -1.90
CA GLY A 20 -15.67 -34.96 -2.34
C GLY A 20 -14.41 -35.35 -1.59
N ALA A 21 -13.40 -35.81 -2.33
CA ALA A 21 -12.08 -36.03 -1.79
C ALA A 21 -11.53 -34.67 -1.31
N ALA A 22 -11.39 -34.53 0.01
CA ALA A 22 -10.64 -33.43 0.59
C ALA A 22 -9.21 -33.49 0.03
N GLU A 23 -8.72 -32.37 -0.49
CA GLU A 23 -7.30 -32.23 -0.83
C GLU A 23 -6.44 -32.59 0.39
N PRO A 24 -5.35 -33.35 0.22
CA PRO A 24 -4.47 -33.69 1.33
C PRO A 24 -3.89 -32.40 1.90
N ALA A 25 -4.14 -32.16 3.19
CA ALA A 25 -3.52 -31.07 3.93
C ALA A 25 -2.00 -31.12 3.73
N SER A 26 -1.45 -30.03 3.17
CA SER A 26 -0.01 -29.89 3.00
C SER A 26 0.69 -30.09 4.35
N ALA A 27 1.76 -30.88 4.37
CA ALA A 27 2.57 -31.06 5.58
C ALA A 27 3.01 -29.68 6.10
N PRO A 28 2.98 -29.43 7.43
CA PRO A 28 3.38 -28.14 7.98
C PRO A 28 4.79 -27.80 7.52
N ALA A 29 4.94 -26.67 6.84
CA ALA A 29 6.22 -26.22 6.30
C ALA A 29 7.27 -26.19 7.42
N ARG A 30 8.44 -26.80 7.16
CA ARG A 30 9.57 -26.77 8.08
C ARG A 30 9.95 -25.32 8.38
N LEU A 31 10.01 -24.96 9.66
CA LEU A 31 10.46 -23.62 10.08
C LEU A 31 11.93 -23.37 9.64
N PRO A 32 12.28 -22.13 9.29
CA PRO A 32 13.63 -21.80 8.84
C PRO A 32 14.66 -21.91 9.97
N THR A 33 15.84 -22.38 9.63
CA THR A 33 17.05 -22.29 10.44
C THR A 33 17.59 -20.85 10.50
N ALA A 34 18.55 -20.58 11.39
CA ALA A 34 19.15 -19.24 11.49
C ALA A 34 19.79 -18.78 10.17
N ALA A 35 20.47 -19.68 9.45
CA ALA A 35 21.09 -19.37 8.17
C ALA A 35 20.06 -19.09 7.06
N GLU A 36 18.95 -19.84 7.04
CA GLU A 36 17.84 -19.58 6.11
C GLU A 36 17.16 -18.25 6.42
N LEU A 37 16.86 -17.98 7.69
CA LEU A 37 16.21 -16.73 8.09
C LEU A 37 17.10 -15.52 7.81
N LYS A 38 18.41 -15.63 8.04
CA LYS A 38 19.38 -14.59 7.66
C LYS A 38 19.40 -14.33 6.15
N ARG A 39 19.29 -15.37 5.32
CA ARG A 39 19.16 -15.20 3.86
C ARG A 39 17.83 -14.55 3.49
N MET A 40 16.75 -14.93 4.17
CA MET A 40 15.42 -14.35 3.96
C MET A 40 15.40 -12.86 4.29
N THR A 41 15.99 -12.43 5.42
CA THR A 41 16.09 -11.02 5.82
C THR A 41 17.06 -10.24 4.93
N ALA A 42 18.15 -10.85 4.46
CA ALA A 42 19.11 -10.21 3.54
C ALA A 42 18.53 -9.85 2.16
N ARG A 43 17.31 -10.30 1.83
CA ARG A 43 16.54 -9.78 0.69
C ARG A 43 16.18 -8.31 0.86
N PHE A 44 16.21 -7.78 2.08
CA PHE A 44 16.18 -6.35 2.37
C PHE A 44 17.61 -5.87 2.54
N ALA A 45 18.14 -5.18 1.54
CA ALA A 45 19.51 -4.66 1.59
C ALA A 45 19.62 -3.56 2.65
N PRO A 46 20.50 -3.69 3.66
CA PRO A 46 20.68 -2.63 4.64
C PRO A 46 21.18 -1.34 3.97
N VAL A 47 20.53 -0.21 4.27
CA VAL A 47 20.91 1.12 3.77
C VAL A 47 20.91 2.10 4.93
N ASP A 48 22.05 2.75 5.18
CA ASP A 48 22.12 3.86 6.12
C ASP A 48 21.43 5.08 5.51
N ILE A 49 20.31 5.49 6.12
CA ILE A 49 19.52 6.65 5.70
C ILE A 49 20.08 7.89 6.38
N GLN A 50 20.92 8.59 5.64
CA GLN A 50 21.51 9.85 6.07
C GLN A 50 20.84 11.03 5.36
N VAL A 51 20.42 12.03 6.14
CA VAL A 51 19.77 13.25 5.63
C VAL A 51 20.48 14.47 6.21
N ASP A 52 20.80 15.45 5.35
CA ASP A 52 21.42 16.69 5.78
C ASP A 52 20.40 17.59 6.51
N VAL A 53 20.60 17.72 7.82
CA VAL A 53 19.81 18.60 8.69
C VAL A 53 20.58 19.84 9.13
N SER A 54 21.78 20.09 8.58
CA SER A 54 22.64 21.21 8.96
C SER A 54 22.02 22.57 8.67
N LYS A 55 21.15 22.65 7.66
CA LYS A 55 20.42 23.86 7.26
C LYS A 55 19.21 24.17 8.13
N LEU A 56 18.75 23.22 8.96
CA LEU A 56 17.63 23.46 9.87
C LEU A 56 18.10 24.33 11.04
N PRO A 57 17.38 25.41 11.41
CA PRO A 57 17.64 26.15 12.63
C PRO A 57 17.57 25.25 13.88
N GLU A 58 18.21 25.67 14.97
CA GLU A 58 18.22 24.88 16.21
C GLU A 58 16.80 24.57 16.75
N SER A 59 15.89 25.55 16.67
CA SER A 59 14.47 25.37 17.01
C SER A 59 13.83 24.23 16.23
N GLU A 60 14.09 24.14 14.93
CA GLU A 60 13.54 23.12 14.05
C GLU A 60 14.17 21.76 14.29
N ARG A 61 15.49 21.68 14.58
CA ARG A 61 16.13 20.42 14.98
C ARG A 61 15.56 19.89 16.29
N ARG A 62 15.27 20.75 17.26
CA ARG A 62 14.64 20.37 18.54
C ARG A 62 13.18 19.94 18.34
N ALA A 63 12.41 20.64 17.50
CA ALA A 63 11.07 20.23 17.12
C ALA A 63 11.08 18.86 16.41
N LEU A 64 12.01 18.66 15.48
CA LEU A 64 12.21 17.40 14.76
C LEU A 64 12.50 16.23 15.71
N ALA A 65 13.33 16.42 16.74
CA ALA A 65 13.59 15.40 17.76
C ALA A 65 12.29 14.97 18.49
N LYS A 66 11.41 15.92 18.80
CA LYS A 66 10.10 15.64 19.43
C LYS A 66 9.14 14.93 18.48
N ILE A 67 9.10 15.33 17.22
CA ILE A 67 8.34 14.65 16.17
C ILE A 67 8.81 13.19 16.01
N LEU A 68 10.13 12.95 16.02
CA LEU A 68 10.70 11.60 15.97
C LEU A 68 10.30 10.74 17.17
N GLN A 69 10.27 11.32 18.37
CA GLN A 69 9.79 10.63 19.57
C GLN A 69 8.31 10.23 19.43
N ALA A 70 7.47 11.10 18.87
CA ALA A 70 6.06 10.79 18.59
C ALA A 70 5.93 9.70 17.52
N ALA A 71 6.70 9.78 16.43
CA ALA A 71 6.69 8.81 15.34
C ALA A 71 7.01 7.39 15.84
N ARG A 72 8.01 7.22 16.72
CA ARG A 72 8.37 5.91 17.30
C ARG A 72 7.22 5.21 18.02
N ILE A 73 6.20 5.93 18.48
CA ILE A 73 5.00 5.36 19.12
C ILE A 73 4.12 4.62 18.09
N MET A 74 4.25 4.93 16.80
CA MET A 74 3.48 4.26 15.75
C MET A 74 3.92 2.79 15.56
N ASP A 75 5.18 2.44 15.85
CA ASP A 75 5.66 1.06 15.76
C ASP A 75 4.88 0.08 16.67
N PRO A 76 4.78 0.30 18.00
CA PRO A 76 4.01 -0.58 18.87
C PRO A 76 2.50 -0.54 18.57
N LEU A 77 1.95 0.63 18.19
CA LEU A 77 0.55 0.72 17.78
C LEU A 77 0.24 -0.17 16.57
N PHE A 78 1.07 -0.09 15.53
CA PHE A 78 0.91 -0.91 14.35
C PHE A 78 1.13 -2.39 14.63
N MET A 79 2.15 -2.75 15.43
CA MET A 79 2.34 -4.16 15.83
C MET A 79 1.10 -4.72 16.51
N ARG A 80 0.43 -3.94 17.37
CA ARG A 80 -0.84 -4.34 18.00
C ARG A 80 -1.99 -4.43 17.02
N GLN A 81 -2.06 -3.54 16.03
CA GLN A 81 -3.06 -3.59 14.95
C GLN A 81 -2.89 -4.82 14.04
N ALA A 82 -1.65 -5.18 13.71
CA ALA A 82 -1.34 -6.30 12.84
C ALA A 82 -1.69 -7.66 13.50
N TRP A 83 -1.41 -7.81 14.80
CA TRP A 83 -1.80 -9.00 15.56
C TRP A 83 -1.78 -8.77 17.06
N ALA A 84 -2.84 -9.19 17.76
CA ALA A 84 -2.94 -9.11 19.21
C ALA A 84 -1.82 -9.87 19.96
N GLY A 85 -1.25 -10.91 19.35
CA GLY A 85 -0.18 -11.71 19.95
C GLY A 85 1.23 -11.13 19.80
N ASN A 86 1.41 -10.05 19.02
CA ASN A 86 2.75 -9.52 18.70
C ASN A 86 3.52 -9.07 19.94
N GLU A 87 2.88 -8.40 20.90
CA GLU A 87 3.55 -7.92 22.11
C GLU A 87 4.03 -9.07 22.99
N THR A 88 3.19 -10.10 23.18
CA THR A 88 3.55 -11.31 23.94
C THR A 88 4.70 -12.06 23.27
N LEU A 89 4.66 -12.17 21.94
CA LEU A 89 5.70 -12.83 21.19
C LEU A 89 7.03 -12.05 21.23
N LEU A 90 6.98 -10.72 21.10
CA LEU A 90 8.17 -9.87 21.19
C LEU A 90 8.92 -10.07 22.51
N LEU A 91 8.20 -10.13 23.64
CA LEU A 91 8.80 -10.42 24.95
C LEU A 91 9.53 -11.77 24.98
N SER A 92 8.96 -12.78 24.33
CA SER A 92 9.57 -14.12 24.23
C SER A 92 10.82 -14.11 23.33
N LEU A 93 10.76 -13.39 22.20
CA LEU A 93 11.88 -13.27 21.26
C LEU A 93 13.07 -12.50 21.86
N LEU A 94 12.81 -11.49 22.70
CA LEU A 94 13.86 -10.75 23.40
C LEU A 94 14.65 -11.59 24.42
N GLN A 95 14.07 -12.68 24.92
CA GLN A 95 14.74 -13.59 25.87
C GLN A 95 15.65 -14.61 25.17
N ASP A 96 15.38 -14.98 23.92
CA ASP A 96 16.18 -15.93 23.16
C ASP A 96 17.40 -15.24 22.52
N THR A 97 18.54 -15.31 23.20
CA THR A 97 19.81 -14.73 22.74
C THR A 97 20.64 -15.65 21.86
N SER A 98 20.11 -16.83 21.50
CA SER A 98 20.76 -17.75 20.57
C SER A 98 20.91 -17.13 19.18
N ALA A 99 21.74 -17.72 18.32
CA ALA A 99 21.86 -17.27 16.94
C ALA A 99 20.51 -17.29 16.20
N LEU A 100 19.68 -18.30 16.45
CA LEU A 100 18.34 -18.38 15.87
C LEU A 100 17.39 -17.34 16.47
N GLY A 101 17.43 -17.14 17.78
CA GLY A 101 16.63 -16.14 18.48
C GLY A 101 16.87 -14.72 17.97
N LYS A 102 18.14 -14.36 17.74
CA LYS A 102 18.52 -13.06 17.17
C LYS A 102 18.00 -12.86 15.74
N GLU A 103 18.13 -13.86 14.87
CA GLU A 103 17.59 -13.78 13.50
C GLU A 103 16.05 -13.74 13.50
N ARG A 104 15.39 -14.43 14.45
CA ARG A 104 13.93 -14.35 14.65
C ARG A 104 13.49 -12.96 15.10
N LEU A 105 14.18 -12.38 16.07
CA LEU A 105 13.90 -11.03 16.53
C LEU A 105 14.09 -10.01 15.40
N HIS A 106 15.18 -10.12 14.64
CA HIS A 106 15.44 -9.25 13.49
C HIS A 106 14.33 -9.37 12.44
N ALA A 107 14.01 -10.60 12.01
CA ALA A 107 12.93 -10.85 11.05
C ALA A 107 11.56 -10.37 11.56
N PHE A 108 11.27 -10.56 12.85
CA PHE A 108 10.04 -10.11 13.50
C PHE A 108 9.89 -8.59 13.44
N LEU A 109 10.93 -7.84 13.80
CA LEU A 109 10.90 -6.37 13.79
C LEU A 109 10.79 -5.80 12.37
N LEU A 110 11.47 -6.44 11.41
CA LEU A 110 11.44 -6.05 10.00
C LEU A 110 10.05 -6.29 9.38
N ASN A 111 9.42 -7.43 9.68
CA ASN A 111 8.09 -7.78 9.14
C ASN A 111 6.93 -7.25 10.00
N LYS A 112 7.20 -6.65 11.17
CA LYS A 112 6.21 -6.25 12.19
C LYS A 112 5.28 -7.41 12.59
N GLY A 113 5.86 -8.61 12.70
CA GLY A 113 5.14 -9.82 13.06
C GLY A 113 5.89 -11.10 12.67
N PRO A 114 5.37 -12.27 13.06
CA PRO A 114 6.02 -13.58 12.86
C PRO A 114 5.87 -14.19 11.46
N TRP A 115 5.38 -13.42 10.48
CA TRP A 115 5.09 -13.88 9.12
C TRP A 115 5.97 -13.16 8.10
N SER A 116 6.54 -13.90 7.16
CA SER A 116 7.34 -13.33 6.09
C SER A 116 6.44 -12.67 5.06
N ARG A 117 6.44 -11.34 4.99
CA ARG A 117 5.59 -10.58 4.05
C ARG A 117 5.92 -10.87 2.58
N LEU A 118 7.18 -11.23 2.28
CA LEU A 118 7.61 -11.61 0.93
C LEU A 118 7.23 -13.04 0.53
N ASP A 119 6.93 -13.90 1.49
CA ASP A 119 6.67 -15.33 1.25
C ASP A 119 5.23 -15.69 1.62
N HIS A 120 4.27 -14.92 1.11
CA HIS A 120 2.84 -15.16 1.30
C HIS A 120 2.43 -15.31 2.78
N ASN A 121 3.04 -14.49 3.65
CA ASN A 121 2.81 -14.51 5.09
C ASN A 121 3.09 -15.88 5.74
N ALA A 122 4.03 -16.66 5.19
CA ALA A 122 4.47 -17.90 5.83
C ALA A 122 5.10 -17.62 7.21
N PRO A 123 4.72 -18.36 8.27
CA PRO A 123 5.27 -18.15 9.60
C PRO A 123 6.73 -18.59 9.68
N PHE A 124 7.56 -17.80 10.37
CA PHE A 124 8.97 -18.15 10.65
C PHE A 124 9.25 -18.37 12.16
N VAL A 125 8.21 -18.26 13.00
CA VAL A 125 8.26 -18.47 14.45
C VAL A 125 7.36 -19.67 14.82
N PRO A 126 7.81 -20.57 15.71
CA PRO A 126 7.02 -21.73 16.14
C PRO A 126 5.77 -21.33 16.94
N GLY A 127 4.70 -22.12 16.81
CA GLY A 127 3.48 -21.96 17.62
C GLY A 127 2.60 -20.77 17.24
N VAL A 128 2.92 -20.08 16.14
CA VAL A 128 2.14 -18.96 15.62
C VAL A 128 1.09 -19.47 14.63
N PRO A 129 -0.15 -18.93 14.63
CA PRO A 129 -1.17 -19.29 13.63
C PRO A 129 -0.81 -18.77 12.22
N ALA A 130 -1.66 -19.10 11.23
CA ALA A 130 -1.65 -18.31 9.99
C ALA A 130 -1.93 -16.83 10.30
N LYS A 131 -1.44 -15.92 9.45
CA LYS A 131 -1.71 -14.49 9.62
C LYS A 131 -3.23 -14.25 9.59
N PRO A 132 -3.82 -13.62 10.61
CA PRO A 132 -5.24 -13.26 10.58
C PRO A 132 -5.47 -12.18 9.52
N LEU A 133 -6.47 -12.39 8.66
CA LEU A 133 -6.86 -11.44 7.63
C LEU A 133 -7.52 -10.19 8.24
N GLU A 134 -8.13 -10.35 9.40
CA GLU A 134 -8.79 -9.31 10.18
C GLU A 134 -7.84 -8.42 11.00
N GLY A 135 -6.54 -8.74 11.00
CA GLY A 135 -5.57 -8.15 11.91
C GLY A 135 -6.04 -8.24 13.37
N ASN A 136 -6.04 -7.11 14.08
CA ASN A 136 -6.64 -6.95 15.40
C ASN A 136 -7.73 -5.86 15.38
N PHE A 137 -8.35 -5.63 14.21
CA PHE A 137 -9.36 -4.58 14.06
C PHE A 137 -10.77 -5.03 14.41
N TYR A 138 -11.01 -6.34 14.38
CA TYR A 138 -12.31 -6.97 14.57
C TYR A 138 -12.34 -7.84 15.83
N PRO A 139 -13.53 -8.27 16.29
CA PRO A 139 -13.63 -9.06 17.51
C PRO A 139 -12.98 -10.43 17.37
N ALA A 140 -12.25 -10.87 18.40
CA ALA A 140 -11.65 -12.20 18.41
C ALA A 140 -12.70 -13.30 18.16
N GLY A 141 -12.36 -14.23 17.26
CA GLY A 141 -13.23 -15.35 16.87
C GLY A 141 -14.46 -14.95 16.05
N ALA A 142 -14.59 -13.69 15.62
CA ALA A 142 -15.59 -13.32 14.62
C ALA A 142 -15.20 -13.85 13.23
N THR A 143 -16.17 -13.97 12.35
CA THR A 143 -15.95 -14.19 10.91
C THR A 143 -16.28 -12.93 10.12
N GLN A 144 -15.70 -12.81 8.92
CA GLN A 144 -16.03 -11.73 7.97
C GLN A 144 -17.55 -11.65 7.72
N ALA A 145 -18.23 -12.78 7.56
CA ALA A 145 -19.68 -12.84 7.31
C ALA A 145 -20.52 -12.33 8.50
N GLU A 146 -20.09 -12.63 9.74
CA GLU A 146 -20.76 -12.12 10.95
C GLU A 146 -20.64 -10.60 11.05
N VAL A 147 -19.45 -10.04 10.78
CA VAL A 147 -19.25 -8.59 10.76
C VAL A 147 -20.09 -7.94 9.68
N GLU A 148 -20.13 -8.52 8.47
CA GLU A 148 -20.92 -7.99 7.36
C GLU A 148 -22.42 -8.00 7.67
N THR A 149 -22.92 -9.09 8.27
CA THR A 149 -24.34 -9.21 8.68
C THR A 149 -24.67 -8.20 9.77
N TRP A 150 -23.80 -8.04 10.77
CA TRP A 150 -23.98 -7.03 11.80
C TRP A 150 -24.03 -5.62 11.20
N VAL A 151 -23.06 -5.24 10.36
CA VAL A 151 -23.06 -3.92 9.70
C VAL A 151 -24.37 -3.69 8.96
N ARG A 152 -24.85 -4.65 8.15
CA ARG A 152 -26.10 -4.52 7.40
C ARG A 152 -27.34 -4.35 8.28
N SER A 153 -27.29 -4.82 9.54
CA SER A 153 -28.39 -4.68 10.50
C SER A 153 -28.46 -3.30 11.17
N LEU A 154 -27.38 -2.51 11.10
CA LEU A 154 -27.30 -1.21 11.75
C LEU A 154 -28.08 -0.13 10.97
N PRO A 155 -28.57 0.92 11.64
CA PRO A 155 -28.97 2.16 10.98
C PRO A 155 -27.82 2.78 10.19
N GLU A 156 -28.13 3.48 9.10
CA GLU A 156 -27.14 4.00 8.13
C GLU A 156 -26.00 4.83 8.77
N ALA A 157 -26.32 5.66 9.77
CA ALA A 157 -25.31 6.45 10.48
C ALA A 157 -24.32 5.57 11.27
N GLN A 158 -24.80 4.48 11.86
CA GLN A 158 -23.96 3.52 12.60
C GLN A 158 -23.18 2.62 11.63
N GLN A 159 -23.72 2.33 10.45
CA GLN A 159 -22.98 1.64 9.38
C GLN A 159 -21.73 2.44 9.01
N ARG A 160 -21.86 3.75 8.77
CA ARG A 160 -20.71 4.62 8.47
C ARG A 160 -19.63 4.60 9.55
N GLN A 161 -20.03 4.56 10.82
CA GLN A 161 -19.07 4.44 11.93
C GLN A 161 -18.41 3.06 11.95
N ALA A 162 -19.17 1.99 11.73
CA ALA A 162 -18.68 0.62 11.75
C ALA A 162 -17.75 0.29 10.56
N THR A 163 -17.98 0.91 9.40
CA THR A 163 -17.17 0.75 8.18
C THR A 163 -16.15 1.87 7.97
N GLY A 164 -16.08 2.83 8.89
CA GLY A 164 -15.12 3.93 8.84
C GLY A 164 -13.69 3.51 9.18
N PHE A 165 -12.76 4.39 8.81
CA PHE A 165 -11.31 4.21 8.97
C PHE A 165 -10.84 4.09 10.42
N PHE A 166 -11.44 4.88 11.31
CA PHE A 166 -10.87 5.16 12.64
C PHE A 166 -11.65 4.52 13.80
N THR A 167 -12.23 3.35 13.54
CA THR A 167 -12.95 2.56 14.56
C THR A 167 -12.53 1.10 14.51
N THR A 168 -12.30 0.49 15.66
CA THR A 168 -12.26 -0.97 15.78
C THR A 168 -13.67 -1.50 16.00
N VAL A 169 -13.88 -2.77 15.70
CA VAL A 169 -15.11 -3.49 16.09
C VAL A 169 -14.75 -4.46 17.21
N ARG A 170 -15.52 -4.42 18.30
CA ARG A 170 -15.31 -5.24 19.51
C ARG A 170 -16.60 -5.93 19.93
N ARG A 171 -16.50 -7.02 20.69
CA ARG A 171 -17.65 -7.58 21.42
C ARG A 171 -17.84 -6.78 22.71
N GLY A 172 -19.03 -6.20 22.88
CA GLY A 172 -19.44 -5.53 24.10
C GLY A 172 -19.76 -6.52 25.23
N PRO A 173 -20.02 -6.01 26.45
CA PRO A 173 -20.32 -6.85 27.62
C PRO A 173 -21.59 -7.70 27.46
N ASP A 174 -22.52 -7.27 26.61
CA ASP A 174 -23.77 -7.96 26.26
C ASP A 174 -23.59 -9.01 25.15
N GLY A 175 -22.37 -9.19 24.64
CA GLY A 175 -22.02 -10.11 23.55
C GLY A 175 -22.24 -9.55 22.14
N ASN A 176 -22.87 -8.37 22.02
CA ASN A 176 -23.11 -7.71 20.73
C ASN A 176 -21.86 -7.00 20.20
N PHE A 177 -21.79 -6.78 18.88
CA PHE A 177 -20.70 -5.98 18.31
C PHE A 177 -20.94 -4.48 18.53
N ILE A 178 -19.86 -3.77 18.87
CA ILE A 178 -19.82 -2.32 19.06
C ILE A 178 -18.64 -1.72 18.27
N SER A 179 -18.78 -0.46 17.85
CA SER A 179 -17.67 0.32 17.28
C SER A 179 -16.94 1.08 18.38
N VAL A 180 -15.61 0.95 18.45
CA VAL A 180 -14.77 1.67 19.41
C VAL A 180 -13.85 2.64 18.66
N PRO A 181 -13.90 3.96 18.93
CA PRO A 181 -13.01 4.92 18.27
C PRO A 181 -11.53 4.66 18.58
N TYR A 182 -10.63 4.92 17.62
CA TYR A 182 -9.19 4.76 17.81
C TYR A 182 -8.63 5.59 18.97
N SER A 183 -9.13 6.82 19.16
CA SER A 183 -8.82 7.69 20.30
C SER A 183 -9.10 7.04 21.67
N VAL A 184 -10.01 6.07 21.73
CA VAL A 184 -10.34 5.30 22.94
C VAL A 184 -9.55 3.99 22.97
N GLU A 185 -9.56 3.23 21.86
CA GLU A 185 -8.85 1.94 21.74
C GLU A 185 -7.35 2.07 22.05
N TYR A 186 -6.73 3.17 21.61
CA TYR A 186 -5.29 3.40 21.69
C TYR A 186 -4.93 4.62 22.55
N GLN A 187 -5.79 4.97 23.51
CA GLN A 187 -5.77 6.25 24.23
C GLN A 187 -4.42 6.57 24.90
N GLY A 188 -3.78 5.58 25.51
CA GLY A 188 -2.54 5.78 26.28
C GLY A 188 -1.39 6.27 25.40
N GLU A 189 -1.10 5.50 24.35
CA GLU A 189 -0.06 5.82 23.37
C GLU A 189 -0.38 7.10 22.59
N LEU A 190 -1.64 7.29 22.19
CA LEU A 190 -2.06 8.49 21.46
C LEU A 190 -1.96 9.76 22.31
N SER A 191 -2.21 9.68 23.62
CA SER A 191 -2.00 10.80 24.55
C SER A 191 -0.52 11.17 24.67
N GLN A 192 0.37 10.17 24.69
CA GLN A 192 1.81 10.42 24.70
C GLN A 192 2.30 11.05 23.38
N ALA A 193 1.84 10.53 22.24
CA ALA A 193 2.15 11.10 20.93
C ALA A 193 1.64 12.54 20.82
N ALA A 194 0.38 12.81 21.22
CA ALA A 194 -0.21 14.14 21.21
C ALA A 194 0.61 15.15 22.04
N ARG A 195 1.04 14.77 23.25
CA ARG A 195 1.91 15.62 24.08
C ARG A 195 3.23 15.97 23.37
N LEU A 196 3.89 14.98 22.75
CA LEU A 196 5.15 15.20 22.03
C LEU A 196 4.98 16.10 20.81
N LEU A 197 3.86 15.98 20.08
CA LEU A 197 3.54 16.87 18.97
C LEU A 197 3.28 18.31 19.46
N LEU A 198 2.63 18.49 20.61
CA LEU A 198 2.44 19.82 21.21
C LEU A 198 3.78 20.45 21.65
N GLU A 199 4.66 19.67 22.28
CA GLU A 199 6.03 20.13 22.61
C GLU A 199 6.80 20.53 21.34
N ALA A 200 6.67 19.78 20.25
CA ALA A 200 7.26 20.15 18.95
C ALA A 200 6.65 21.45 18.39
N ALA A 201 5.34 21.62 18.54
CA ALA A 201 4.62 22.82 18.09
C ALA A 201 5.06 24.08 18.85
N GLU A 202 5.39 23.96 20.14
CA GLU A 202 5.95 25.06 20.93
C GLU A 202 7.33 25.47 20.43
N LEU A 203 8.17 24.50 20.07
CA LEU A 203 9.56 24.69 19.63
C LEU A 203 9.69 25.25 18.21
N THR A 204 8.88 24.79 17.25
CA THR A 204 9.00 25.22 15.86
C THR A 204 8.61 26.67 15.65
N THR A 205 9.38 27.39 14.85
CA THR A 205 9.08 28.77 14.44
C THR A 205 8.25 28.84 13.16
N GLN A 206 8.00 27.70 12.51
CA GLN A 206 7.29 27.61 11.23
C GLN A 206 5.77 27.54 11.48
N PRO A 207 4.97 28.56 11.09
CA PRO A 207 3.56 28.67 11.50
C PRO A 207 2.67 27.51 11.03
N THR A 208 2.86 27.04 9.79
CA THR A 208 2.08 25.94 9.20
C THR A 208 2.40 24.60 9.86
N LEU A 209 3.67 24.36 10.20
CA LEU A 209 4.10 23.18 10.97
C LEU A 209 3.51 23.21 12.38
N ARG A 210 3.56 24.36 13.07
CA ARG A 210 2.92 24.54 14.39
C ARG A 210 1.42 24.22 14.34
N ALA A 211 0.73 24.75 13.32
CA ALA A 211 -0.70 24.52 13.13
C ALA A 211 -1.01 23.02 12.92
N PHE A 212 -0.29 22.36 12.02
CA PHE A 212 -0.42 20.92 11.78
C PHE A 212 -0.21 20.10 13.05
N LEU A 213 0.92 20.29 13.74
CA LEU A 213 1.27 19.52 14.94
C LEU A 213 0.21 19.67 16.04
N THR A 214 -0.31 20.88 16.22
CA THR A 214 -1.37 21.18 17.19
C THR A 214 -2.67 20.47 16.83
N GLN A 215 -3.09 20.56 15.56
CA GLN A 215 -4.33 19.92 15.11
C GLN A 215 -4.22 18.40 15.12
N ARG A 216 -3.09 17.83 14.71
CA ARG A 216 -2.87 16.37 14.72
C ARG A 216 -2.87 15.81 16.14
N ALA A 217 -2.28 16.53 17.10
CA ALA A 217 -2.38 16.19 18.51
C ALA A 217 -3.83 16.16 19.01
N ALA A 218 -4.66 17.12 18.61
CA ALA A 218 -6.09 17.13 18.93
C ALA A 218 -6.84 15.96 18.27
N SER A 219 -6.57 15.68 16.98
CA SER A 219 -7.17 14.58 16.23
C SER A 219 -6.94 13.21 16.85
N PHE A 220 -5.75 12.98 17.42
CA PHE A 220 -5.47 11.75 18.17
C PHE A 220 -6.37 11.55 19.39
N LEU A 221 -6.86 12.63 20.00
CA LEU A 221 -7.68 12.56 21.21
C LEU A 221 -9.18 12.63 20.95
N ASN A 222 -9.60 13.27 19.85
CA ASN A 222 -11.01 13.46 19.51
C ASN A 222 -11.52 12.56 18.35
N ASN A 223 -10.63 11.83 17.68
CA ASN A 223 -10.92 10.94 16.56
C ASN A 223 -11.40 11.60 15.26
N ASP A 224 -11.39 12.93 15.16
CA ASP A 224 -11.70 13.68 13.95
C ASP A 224 -10.41 14.21 13.32
N TYR A 225 -10.01 13.59 12.22
CA TYR A 225 -8.76 13.91 11.53
C TYR A 225 -8.90 15.05 10.52
N TYR A 226 -10.13 15.44 10.12
CA TYR A 226 -10.34 16.41 9.05
C TYR A 226 -9.59 17.74 9.27
N PRO A 227 -9.67 18.41 10.43
CA PRO A 227 -8.93 19.67 10.64
C PRO A 227 -7.42 19.50 10.52
N SER A 228 -6.88 18.36 10.98
CA SER A 228 -5.45 18.08 10.89
C SER A 228 -4.98 17.73 9.48
N GLU A 229 -5.80 17.04 8.68
CA GLU A 229 -5.49 16.76 7.27
C GLU A 229 -5.47 18.05 6.45
N VAL A 230 -6.41 18.97 6.71
CA VAL A 230 -6.38 20.29 6.07
C VAL A 230 -5.09 21.03 6.42
N ALA A 231 -4.73 21.08 7.72
CA ALA A 231 -3.48 21.72 8.14
C ALA A 231 -2.23 21.03 7.56
N TRP A 232 -2.28 19.72 7.33
CA TRP A 232 -1.19 18.95 6.71
C TRP A 232 -1.06 19.25 5.21
N MET A 233 -2.17 19.41 4.50
CA MET A 233 -2.16 19.82 3.09
C MET A 233 -1.62 21.25 2.92
N ASP A 234 -1.96 22.14 3.85
CA ASP A 234 -1.49 23.54 3.88
C ASP A 234 -0.03 23.68 4.37
N LEU A 235 0.63 22.57 4.69
CA LEU A 235 1.99 22.58 5.23
C LEU A 235 3.00 23.15 4.21
N ASP A 236 3.62 24.25 4.62
CA ASP A 236 4.75 24.92 3.96
C ASP A 236 5.86 25.13 4.99
N ALA A 237 6.70 24.10 5.13
CA ALA A 237 7.78 24.04 6.10
C ALA A 237 8.95 23.20 5.55
N SER A 238 10.11 23.36 6.16
CA SER A 238 11.33 22.58 5.90
C SER A 238 11.24 21.14 6.41
N ILE A 239 10.47 20.90 7.47
CA ILE A 239 10.14 19.57 7.99
C ILE A 239 8.77 19.20 7.46
N GLU A 240 8.64 18.02 6.87
CA GLU A 240 7.39 17.49 6.34
C GLU A 240 7.08 16.18 7.10
N PRO A 241 6.28 16.26 8.17
CA PRO A 241 5.87 15.09 8.94
C PRO A 241 4.50 14.56 8.48
N THR A 242 4.45 13.28 8.18
CA THR A 242 3.22 12.49 8.09
C THR A 242 3.16 11.57 9.30
N ILE A 243 2.10 11.62 10.10
CA ILE A 243 1.96 10.79 11.32
C ILE A 243 0.50 10.56 11.69
N GLY A 244 -0.01 9.33 11.61
CA GLY A 244 -1.40 9.02 11.94
C GLY A 244 -1.89 7.71 11.34
N PRO A 245 -3.19 7.42 11.45
CA PRO A 245 -3.81 6.26 10.84
C PRO A 245 -4.22 6.57 9.39
N TYR A 246 -3.68 5.84 8.41
CA TYR A 246 -3.89 6.15 6.99
C TYR A 246 -4.28 4.96 6.14
N GLU A 247 -3.36 4.02 5.93
CA GLU A 247 -3.53 2.96 4.95
C GLU A 247 -4.35 1.78 5.48
N VAL A 248 -5.07 1.10 4.60
CA VAL A 248 -6.03 0.04 4.97
C VAL A 248 -5.59 -1.38 4.59
N TYR A 249 -4.34 -1.54 4.14
CA TYR A 249 -3.83 -2.80 3.60
C TYR A 249 -3.78 -3.94 4.62
N GLU A 250 -3.64 -3.62 5.91
CA GLU A 250 -3.54 -4.62 6.98
C GLU A 250 -4.92 -5.18 7.40
N ASP A 251 -6.02 -4.57 6.93
CA ASP A 251 -7.37 -5.12 6.99
C ASP A 251 -7.69 -5.86 5.68
N GLU A 252 -7.34 -7.14 5.63
CA GLU A 252 -7.53 -7.99 4.44
C GLU A 252 -8.96 -8.55 4.33
N TRP A 253 -9.85 -8.24 5.28
CA TRP A 253 -11.27 -8.57 5.15
C TRP A 253 -12.02 -7.53 4.33
N PHE A 254 -11.82 -6.25 4.62
CA PHE A 254 -12.70 -5.21 4.05
C PHE A 254 -11.96 -3.99 3.50
N ASN A 255 -10.67 -3.82 3.81
CA ASN A 255 -9.92 -2.59 3.53
C ASN A 255 -10.66 -1.34 4.08
N TYR A 256 -11.23 -1.47 5.28
CA TYR A 256 -11.89 -0.39 6.00
C TYR A 256 -10.96 0.26 7.00
N LYS A 257 -10.13 -0.51 7.71
CA LYS A 257 -9.49 -0.06 8.96
C LYS A 257 -8.08 0.46 8.73
N ALA A 258 -7.83 1.68 9.20
CA ALA A 258 -6.57 2.37 8.95
C ALA A 258 -5.45 1.95 9.92
N ALA A 259 -4.26 1.73 9.41
CA ALA A 259 -3.06 1.40 10.16
C ALA A 259 -2.29 2.67 10.55
N PHE A 260 -1.74 2.71 11.77
CA PHE A 260 -0.90 3.82 12.23
C PHE A 260 0.48 3.75 11.59
N GLU A 261 0.96 4.90 11.10
CA GLU A 261 2.28 5.04 10.52
C GLU A 261 2.86 6.45 10.71
N ALA A 262 4.15 6.59 10.41
CA ALA A 262 4.77 7.88 10.25
C ALA A 262 5.86 7.87 9.18
N PHE A 263 6.01 9.02 8.51
CA PHE A 263 7.16 9.39 7.68
C PHE A 263 7.63 10.77 8.12
N ILE A 264 8.85 10.84 8.66
CA ILE A 264 9.45 12.10 9.10
C ILE A 264 10.54 12.47 8.12
N THR A 265 10.37 13.63 7.48
CA THR A 265 11.14 13.97 6.29
C THR A 265 11.57 15.44 6.29
N VAL A 266 12.60 15.74 5.49
CA VAL A 266 13.06 17.11 5.21
C VAL A 266 12.78 17.43 3.75
N ARG A 267 12.20 18.61 3.49
CA ARG A 267 11.81 19.03 2.14
C ARG A 267 13.02 19.33 1.27
N ASP A 268 12.97 18.85 0.02
CA ASP A 268 13.87 19.28 -1.06
C ASP A 268 13.15 20.38 -1.87
N ASP A 269 13.49 21.64 -1.60
CA ASP A 269 12.87 22.79 -2.27
C ASP A 269 13.13 22.80 -3.78
N THR A 270 14.33 22.37 -4.20
CA THR A 270 14.73 22.40 -5.61
C THR A 270 13.91 21.41 -6.42
N GLU A 271 13.78 20.18 -5.94
CA GLU A 271 12.96 19.18 -6.63
C GLU A 271 11.47 19.47 -6.50
N THR A 272 11.01 19.93 -5.33
CA THR A 272 9.59 20.30 -5.13
C THR A 272 9.14 21.37 -6.14
N GLN A 273 9.97 22.40 -6.39
CA GLN A 273 9.65 23.45 -7.36
C GLN A 273 9.58 22.92 -8.80
N LYS A 274 10.43 21.96 -9.19
CA LYS A 274 10.37 21.35 -10.53
C LYS A 274 9.05 20.62 -10.77
N LEU A 275 8.41 20.11 -9.71
CA LEU A 275 7.17 19.36 -9.82
C LEU A 275 5.91 20.24 -9.74
N ALA A 276 6.03 21.51 -9.30
CA ALA A 276 4.89 22.41 -9.17
C ALA A 276 4.11 22.61 -10.48
N LYS A 277 4.77 22.47 -11.63
CA LYS A 277 4.13 22.53 -12.95
C LYS A 277 3.09 21.43 -13.20
N PHE A 278 3.20 20.27 -12.53
CA PHE A 278 2.31 19.13 -12.78
C PHE A 278 0.92 19.31 -12.16
N SER A 279 0.79 20.08 -11.07
CA SER A 279 -0.51 20.34 -10.45
C SER A 279 -1.48 21.06 -11.42
N GLY A 280 -0.97 21.89 -12.32
CA GLY A 280 -1.76 22.58 -13.34
C GLY A 280 -2.28 21.67 -14.46
N GLU A 281 -1.79 20.44 -14.56
CA GLU A 281 -2.11 19.50 -15.63
C GLU A 281 -3.25 18.54 -15.26
N LEU A 282 -3.57 18.41 -13.98
CA LEU A 282 -4.45 17.34 -13.47
C LEU A 282 -5.86 17.37 -14.05
N GLN A 283 -6.49 18.54 -14.12
CA GLN A 283 -7.84 18.63 -14.71
C GLN A 283 -7.83 18.31 -16.21
N GLU A 284 -6.75 18.64 -16.92
CA GLU A 284 -6.62 18.30 -18.34
C GLU A 284 -6.42 16.80 -18.54
N LEU A 285 -5.62 16.15 -17.68
CA LEU A 285 -5.48 14.70 -17.64
C LEU A 285 -6.84 14.03 -17.37
N GLU A 286 -7.57 14.47 -16.35
CA GLU A 286 -8.90 13.95 -16.00
C GLU A 286 -9.88 14.09 -17.19
N ASN A 287 -9.93 15.27 -17.80
CA ASN A 287 -10.80 15.56 -18.95
C ASN A 287 -10.47 14.69 -20.16
N ALA A 288 -9.24 14.19 -20.26
CA ALA A 288 -8.75 13.40 -21.37
C ALA A 288 -8.68 11.89 -21.11
N LEU A 289 -9.05 11.42 -19.92
CA LEU A 289 -9.01 10.00 -19.57
C LEU A 289 -9.69 9.13 -20.64
N PRO A 290 -9.13 7.97 -21.01
CA PRO A 290 -9.62 7.15 -22.11
C PRO A 290 -10.89 6.34 -21.78
N ILE A 291 -11.78 6.89 -20.96
CA ILE A 291 -13.06 6.30 -20.52
C ILE A 291 -14.24 7.09 -21.11
N GLU A 292 -15.45 6.54 -20.98
CA GLU A 292 -16.69 7.25 -21.29
C GLU A 292 -16.73 8.66 -20.63
N PRO A 293 -17.01 9.74 -21.37
CA PRO A 293 -16.92 11.11 -20.85
C PRO A 293 -17.75 11.38 -19.59
N LYS A 294 -18.89 10.71 -19.44
CA LYS A 294 -19.77 10.83 -18.27
C LYS A 294 -19.17 10.28 -16.98
N LEU A 295 -18.11 9.47 -17.06
CA LEU A 295 -17.42 8.87 -15.93
C LEU A 295 -16.26 9.74 -15.41
N ARG A 296 -15.89 10.79 -16.14
CA ARG A 296 -14.81 11.72 -15.77
C ARG A 296 -15.32 12.72 -14.75
N ASN A 297 -14.46 13.12 -13.83
CA ASN A 297 -14.75 14.17 -12.87
C ASN A 297 -14.65 15.56 -13.55
N PRO A 298 -15.76 16.31 -13.72
CA PRO A 298 -15.73 17.61 -14.38
C PRO A 298 -15.00 18.69 -13.56
N ARG A 299 -14.75 18.45 -12.26
CA ARG A 299 -14.05 19.36 -11.37
C ARG A 299 -13.36 18.60 -10.23
N LEU A 300 -12.06 18.43 -10.34
CA LEU A 300 -11.20 17.94 -9.26
C LEU A 300 -11.19 18.90 -8.05
N GLY A 301 -10.82 18.38 -6.88
CA GLY A 301 -10.55 19.18 -5.69
C GLY A 301 -9.44 20.22 -5.93
N ALA A 302 -9.49 21.34 -5.22
CA ALA A 302 -8.66 22.51 -5.53
C ALA A 302 -7.17 22.37 -5.19
N LEU A 303 -6.79 21.53 -4.23
CA LEU A 303 -5.41 21.35 -3.77
C LEU A 303 -4.82 20.04 -4.32
N ALA A 304 -3.67 20.14 -4.98
CA ALA A 304 -2.85 19.00 -5.34
C ALA A 304 -1.37 19.28 -5.04
N PRO A 305 -0.99 19.54 -3.77
CA PRO A 305 0.39 19.82 -3.43
C PRO A 305 1.24 18.57 -3.67
N ILE A 306 2.35 18.77 -4.37
CA ILE A 306 3.39 17.78 -4.53
C ILE A 306 4.55 18.23 -3.64
N ARG A 307 5.15 17.31 -2.89
CA ARG A 307 6.36 17.53 -2.10
C ARG A 307 7.39 16.49 -2.44
N VAL A 308 8.61 16.94 -2.75
CA VAL A 308 9.77 16.05 -2.80
C VAL A 308 10.53 16.21 -1.51
N VAL A 309 10.80 15.09 -0.85
CA VAL A 309 11.37 15.07 0.49
C VAL A 309 12.43 13.98 0.59
N ASN A 310 13.33 14.14 1.54
CA ASN A 310 14.26 13.11 1.96
C ASN A 310 13.78 12.55 3.30
N SER A 311 13.37 11.29 3.31
CA SER A 311 12.92 10.61 4.53
C SER A 311 14.10 10.35 5.45
N LEU A 312 13.96 10.70 6.73
CA LEU A 312 14.97 10.41 7.75
C LEU A 312 14.49 9.41 8.80
N PHE A 313 13.19 9.09 8.82
CA PHE A 313 12.59 8.08 9.70
C PHE A 313 11.23 7.64 9.18
N SER A 314 10.92 6.34 9.30
CA SER A 314 9.54 5.85 9.23
C SER A 314 9.28 4.73 10.25
N SER A 315 8.00 4.54 10.58
CA SER A 315 7.55 3.64 11.64
C SER A 315 6.11 3.20 11.43
N GLY A 316 5.69 2.16 12.13
CA GLY A 316 4.35 1.59 12.01
C GLY A 316 4.17 0.91 10.65
N ASP A 317 3.04 1.16 9.99
CA ASP A 317 2.75 0.65 8.64
C ASP A 317 3.80 1.11 7.61
N GLY A 318 4.37 2.30 7.80
CA GLY A 318 5.42 2.87 6.96
C GLY A 318 6.81 2.24 7.10
N ASN A 319 6.99 1.23 7.96
CA ASN A 319 8.25 0.49 8.09
C ASN A 319 8.03 -1.00 8.38
N ARG A 320 7.45 -1.71 7.41
CA ARG A 320 7.21 -3.17 7.48
C ARG A 320 7.44 -3.88 6.15
N GLY A 321 8.45 -4.74 6.11
CA GLY A 321 8.84 -5.40 4.87
C GLY A 321 9.29 -4.38 3.82
N VAL A 322 8.63 -4.36 2.67
CA VAL A 322 8.94 -3.46 1.56
C VAL A 322 8.66 -2.01 1.98
N GLN A 323 9.63 -1.13 1.73
CA GLN A 323 9.52 0.28 2.11
C GLN A 323 8.66 1.08 1.12
N THR A 324 7.86 2.00 1.63
CA THR A 324 7.12 2.98 0.83
C THR A 324 8.07 3.86 0.02
N ALA A 325 7.73 4.17 -1.23
CA ALA A 325 8.55 4.98 -2.14
C ALA A 325 8.00 6.41 -2.32
N ALA A 326 6.67 6.52 -2.29
CA ALA A 326 5.90 7.75 -2.31
C ALA A 326 4.50 7.41 -1.74
N TYR A 327 3.69 8.43 -1.48
CA TYR A 327 2.32 8.23 -1.03
C TYR A 327 1.43 9.43 -1.38
N ASN A 328 0.13 9.18 -1.50
CA ASN A 328 -0.92 10.14 -1.79
C ASN A 328 -1.98 10.12 -0.67
N LEU A 329 -2.04 11.17 0.14
CA LEU A 329 -2.91 11.26 1.31
C LEU A 329 -3.73 12.56 1.31
N PRO A 330 -4.85 12.62 2.06
CA PRO A 330 -5.46 11.54 2.84
C PRO A 330 -6.29 10.58 1.98
N ASN A 331 -6.49 9.35 2.51
CA ASN A 331 -7.40 8.35 1.93
C ASN A 331 -8.88 8.63 2.20
N ASP A 332 -9.20 9.51 3.15
CA ASP A 332 -10.58 9.90 3.47
C ASP A 332 -11.21 10.64 2.27
N GLU A 333 -12.17 9.99 1.62
CA GLU A 333 -12.79 10.45 0.39
C GLU A 333 -13.53 11.79 0.58
N ARG A 334 -13.94 12.15 1.81
CA ARG A 334 -14.54 13.46 2.12
C ARG A 334 -13.52 14.58 2.05
N VAL A 335 -12.36 14.39 2.68
CA VAL A 335 -11.27 15.38 2.65
C VAL A 335 -10.74 15.51 1.22
N ALA A 336 -10.52 14.37 0.55
CA ALA A 336 -10.04 14.33 -0.83
C ALA A 336 -10.99 15.06 -1.80
N ALA A 337 -12.30 14.89 -1.65
CA ALA A 337 -13.29 15.57 -2.51
C ALA A 337 -13.37 17.08 -2.25
N GLU A 338 -13.36 17.52 -0.99
CA GLU A 338 -13.56 18.93 -0.64
C GLU A 338 -12.30 19.78 -0.79
N LYS A 339 -11.13 19.18 -0.58
CA LYS A 339 -9.86 19.90 -0.50
C LYS A 339 -8.85 19.39 -1.52
N GLY A 340 -8.85 18.10 -1.82
CA GLY A 340 -7.86 17.44 -2.67
C GLY A 340 -6.91 16.57 -1.84
N THR A 341 -5.79 16.19 -2.43
CA THR A 341 -4.81 15.28 -1.80
C THR A 341 -3.38 15.74 -2.07
N LYS A 342 -2.47 15.40 -1.15
CA LYS A 342 -1.05 15.72 -1.20
C LYS A 342 -0.24 14.49 -1.55
N ARG A 343 0.70 14.67 -2.48
CA ARG A 343 1.62 13.63 -2.94
C ARG A 343 3.00 13.90 -2.39
N VAL A 344 3.60 12.91 -1.74
CA VAL A 344 4.93 13.02 -1.13
C VAL A 344 5.87 12.00 -1.76
N MET A 345 6.97 12.48 -2.32
CA MET A 345 7.98 11.69 -3.02
C MET A 345 9.20 11.51 -2.11
N LEU A 346 9.46 10.28 -1.63
CA LEU A 346 10.60 9.97 -0.78
C LEU A 346 11.86 9.75 -1.63
N LYS A 347 12.49 10.84 -2.08
CA LYS A 347 13.55 10.83 -3.09
C LYS A 347 14.71 9.90 -2.73
N ASN A 348 15.29 10.05 -1.54
CA ASN A 348 16.41 9.22 -1.08
C ASN A 348 16.06 7.72 -0.96
N ILE A 349 14.81 7.39 -0.63
CA ILE A 349 14.33 6.01 -0.61
C ILE A 349 14.21 5.46 -2.03
N GLN A 350 13.69 6.26 -2.97
CA GLN A 350 13.62 5.90 -4.38
C GLN A 350 15.01 5.73 -5.01
N GLU A 351 15.97 6.60 -4.68
CA GLU A 351 17.37 6.49 -5.11
C GLU A 351 17.99 5.18 -4.61
N ALA A 352 17.79 4.83 -3.34
CA ALA A 352 18.26 3.58 -2.77
C ALA A 352 17.67 2.36 -3.48
N LYS A 353 16.35 2.34 -3.72
CA LYS A 353 15.66 1.27 -4.47
C LYS A 353 16.17 1.17 -5.91
N PHE A 354 16.35 2.31 -6.58
CA PHE A 354 16.87 2.35 -7.95
C PHE A 354 18.27 1.73 -8.03
N GLN A 355 19.17 2.14 -7.15
CA GLN A 355 20.56 1.70 -7.15
C GLN A 355 20.73 0.24 -6.70
N ARG A 356 20.10 -0.14 -5.59
CA ARG A 356 20.29 -1.45 -4.94
C ARG A 356 19.50 -2.56 -5.60
N VAL A 357 18.38 -2.23 -6.25
CA VAL A 357 17.41 -3.22 -6.74
C VAL A 357 17.17 -3.07 -8.24
N LEU A 358 16.71 -1.91 -8.70
CA LEU A 358 16.27 -1.76 -10.10
C LEU A 358 17.40 -1.94 -11.11
N LEU A 359 18.57 -1.33 -10.87
CA LEU A 359 19.72 -1.45 -11.77
C LEU A 359 20.20 -2.91 -11.90
N PRO A 360 20.42 -3.68 -10.81
CA PRO A 360 20.72 -5.11 -10.92
C PRO A 360 19.63 -5.91 -11.64
N ILE A 361 18.35 -5.62 -11.41
CA ILE A 361 17.24 -6.29 -12.12
C ILE A 361 17.33 -6.04 -13.62
N ALA A 362 17.57 -4.79 -14.04
CA ALA A 362 17.69 -4.44 -15.45
C ALA A 362 18.82 -5.22 -16.16
N GLN A 363 19.91 -5.57 -15.45
CA GLN A 363 21.00 -6.37 -16.00
C GLN A 363 20.59 -7.82 -16.33
N VAL A 364 19.52 -8.33 -15.71
CA VAL A 364 19.05 -9.71 -15.88
C VAL A 364 17.79 -9.76 -16.75
N ALA A 365 16.82 -8.87 -16.47
CA ALA A 365 15.51 -8.89 -17.09
C ALA A 365 15.49 -8.31 -18.51
N LEU A 366 16.42 -7.39 -18.84
CA LEU A 366 16.41 -6.67 -20.11
C LEU A 366 17.58 -7.07 -21.03
N THR A 367 17.36 -6.91 -22.34
CA THR A 367 18.40 -7.09 -23.35
C THR A 367 19.57 -6.12 -23.11
N PRO A 368 20.82 -6.48 -23.46
CA PRO A 368 21.97 -5.58 -23.35
C PRO A 368 21.77 -4.22 -24.03
N LYS A 369 21.02 -4.18 -25.14
CA LYS A 369 20.74 -2.95 -25.91
C LYS A 369 19.83 -1.98 -25.14
N ASP A 370 18.83 -2.50 -24.43
CA ASP A 370 17.79 -1.69 -23.79
C ASP A 370 18.21 -1.18 -22.40
N ARG A 371 19.22 -1.78 -21.76
CA ARG A 371 19.70 -1.40 -20.42
C ARG A 371 20.10 0.07 -20.27
N LYS A 372 20.62 0.69 -21.34
CA LYS A 372 20.99 2.12 -21.36
C LYS A 372 19.80 3.07 -21.33
N ASP A 373 18.60 2.54 -21.52
CA ASP A 373 17.34 3.27 -21.49
C ASP A 373 16.64 3.15 -20.11
N VAL A 374 17.32 2.56 -19.11
CA VAL A 374 16.90 2.60 -17.71
C VAL A 374 17.48 3.84 -17.03
N SER A 375 16.63 4.73 -16.51
CA SER A 375 17.06 5.97 -15.86
C SER A 375 16.32 6.24 -14.56
N PHE A 376 17.02 6.89 -13.61
CA PHE A 376 16.39 7.31 -12.35
C PHE A 376 15.29 8.34 -12.60
N ASP A 377 15.51 9.26 -13.53
CA ASP A 377 14.52 10.28 -13.90
C ASP A 377 13.20 9.66 -14.39
N ALA A 378 13.25 8.61 -15.22
CA ALA A 378 12.04 7.89 -15.64
C ALA A 378 11.38 7.11 -14.49
N PHE A 379 12.19 6.50 -13.62
CA PHE A 379 11.69 5.78 -12.44
C PHE A 379 10.95 6.72 -11.47
N PHE A 380 11.61 7.83 -11.11
CA PHE A 380 11.07 8.86 -10.23
C PHE A 380 9.83 9.53 -10.84
N THR A 381 9.88 9.89 -12.12
CA THR A 381 8.77 10.57 -12.79
C THR A 381 7.57 9.65 -12.98
N HIS A 382 7.77 8.36 -13.26
CA HIS A 382 6.66 7.40 -13.29
C HIS A 382 6.01 7.24 -11.93
N ILE A 383 6.78 7.13 -10.84
CA ILE A 383 6.23 7.11 -9.47
C ILE A 383 5.43 8.38 -9.20
N LEU A 384 5.92 9.55 -9.61
CA LEU A 384 5.14 10.78 -9.49
C LEU A 384 3.80 10.67 -10.23
N MET A 385 3.82 10.21 -11.49
CA MET A 385 2.59 10.06 -12.26
C MET A 385 1.64 9.05 -11.60
N HIS A 386 2.15 7.95 -11.06
CA HIS A 386 1.38 6.99 -10.27
C HIS A 386 0.64 7.71 -9.11
N GLU A 387 1.33 8.48 -8.29
CA GLU A 387 0.73 9.24 -7.18
C GLU A 387 -0.27 10.31 -7.63
N LEU A 388 -0.05 10.94 -8.79
CA LEU A 388 -1.00 11.88 -9.36
C LEU A 388 -2.28 11.15 -9.76
N MET A 389 -2.13 10.02 -10.46
CA MET A 389 -3.24 9.26 -11.03
C MET A 389 -4.05 8.49 -9.99
N HIS A 390 -3.53 8.24 -8.79
CA HIS A 390 -4.36 7.82 -7.67
C HIS A 390 -5.54 8.75 -7.47
N GLY A 391 -5.32 10.07 -7.47
CA GLY A 391 -6.39 11.06 -7.28
C GLY A 391 -7.23 11.39 -8.52
N LEU A 392 -7.07 10.65 -9.62
CA LEU A 392 -7.84 10.81 -10.86
C LEU A 392 -8.68 9.56 -11.17
N GLY A 393 -9.68 9.72 -12.03
CA GLY A 393 -10.63 8.68 -12.38
C GLY A 393 -11.71 8.41 -11.32
N PRO A 394 -12.47 7.31 -11.46
CA PRO A 394 -13.63 7.03 -10.61
C PRO A 394 -13.25 6.80 -9.13
N HIS A 395 -13.96 7.48 -8.22
CA HIS A 395 -13.81 7.32 -6.76
C HIS A 395 -15.18 7.19 -6.08
N ASN A 396 -15.96 8.27 -6.11
CA ASN A 396 -17.35 8.26 -5.69
C ASN A 396 -18.21 7.74 -6.84
N ILE A 397 -18.98 6.69 -6.59
CA ILE A 397 -19.77 5.99 -7.61
C ILE A 397 -21.18 5.70 -7.09
N THR A 398 -22.07 5.37 -8.02
CA THR A 398 -23.40 4.88 -7.69
C THR A 398 -23.54 3.44 -8.18
N VAL A 399 -23.77 2.52 -7.24
CA VAL A 399 -23.99 1.10 -7.54
C VAL A 399 -25.41 0.75 -7.10
N GLU A 400 -26.22 0.24 -8.02
CA GLU A 400 -27.63 -0.13 -7.76
C GLU A 400 -28.45 1.00 -7.09
N GLY A 401 -28.21 2.25 -7.49
CA GLY A 401 -28.91 3.42 -6.96
C GLY A 401 -28.43 3.92 -5.60
N LYS A 402 -27.39 3.31 -5.01
CA LYS A 402 -26.79 3.73 -3.74
C LYS A 402 -25.45 4.43 -3.97
N GLN A 403 -25.26 5.56 -3.31
CA GLN A 403 -23.96 6.22 -3.25
C GLN A 403 -22.99 5.36 -2.44
N THR A 404 -21.79 5.15 -2.98
CA THR A 404 -20.70 4.42 -2.33
C THR A 404 -19.37 4.85 -2.96
N THR A 405 -18.27 4.25 -2.54
CA THR A 405 -16.94 4.47 -3.15
C THR A 405 -16.48 3.22 -3.89
N VAL A 406 -15.57 3.37 -4.86
CA VAL A 406 -14.91 2.25 -5.54
C VAL A 406 -14.30 1.29 -4.51
N ARG A 407 -13.59 1.83 -3.50
CA ARG A 407 -12.99 1.04 -2.42
C ARG A 407 -14.03 0.21 -1.66
N GLN A 408 -15.13 0.82 -1.24
CA GLN A 408 -16.20 0.13 -0.50
C GLN A 408 -16.89 -0.94 -1.35
N ALA A 409 -17.15 -0.65 -2.63
CA ALA A 409 -17.81 -1.58 -3.55
C ALA A 409 -16.93 -2.79 -3.89
N LEU A 410 -15.62 -2.58 -4.05
CA LEU A 410 -14.67 -3.63 -4.46
C LEU A 410 -14.06 -4.39 -3.28
N GLN A 411 -14.12 -3.87 -2.05
CA GLN A 411 -13.58 -4.51 -0.83
C GLN A 411 -12.10 -4.92 -1.01
N ALA A 412 -11.70 -6.15 -0.67
CA ALA A 412 -10.33 -6.64 -0.80
C ALA A 412 -9.78 -6.62 -2.24
N ALA A 413 -10.65 -6.60 -3.27
CA ALA A 413 -10.22 -6.46 -4.66
C ALA A 413 -9.83 -5.02 -5.02
N SER A 414 -10.14 -4.03 -4.17
CA SER A 414 -9.91 -2.61 -4.47
C SER A 414 -8.43 -2.26 -4.54
N SER A 415 -7.62 -2.61 -3.53
CA SER A 415 -6.20 -2.24 -3.47
C SER A 415 -5.39 -2.70 -4.69
N PRO A 416 -5.31 -4.01 -5.04
CA PRO A 416 -4.51 -4.42 -6.18
C PRO A 416 -5.02 -3.86 -7.52
N LEU A 417 -6.31 -3.55 -7.64
CA LEU A 417 -6.87 -2.94 -8.84
C LEU A 417 -6.54 -1.44 -8.93
N GLU A 418 -6.56 -0.74 -7.80
CA GLU A 418 -6.20 0.68 -7.70
C GLU A 418 -4.71 0.90 -7.95
N GLU A 419 -3.83 0.02 -7.43
CA GLU A 419 -2.39 0.04 -7.77
C GLU A 419 -2.17 -0.18 -9.28
N ALA A 420 -2.86 -1.17 -9.85
CA ALA A 420 -2.81 -1.43 -11.29
C ALA A 420 -3.28 -0.21 -12.10
N LYS A 421 -4.35 0.47 -11.65
CA LYS A 421 -4.84 1.71 -12.26
C LYS A 421 -3.77 2.78 -12.22
N ALA A 422 -3.23 3.10 -11.04
CA ALA A 422 -2.26 4.17 -10.85
C ALA A 422 -0.99 3.94 -11.69
N ASP A 423 -0.48 2.70 -11.75
CA ASP A 423 0.68 2.37 -12.57
C ASP A 423 0.44 2.56 -14.06
N VAL A 424 -0.63 1.97 -14.61
CA VAL A 424 -0.87 2.02 -16.07
C VAL A 424 -1.34 3.39 -16.53
N SER A 425 -2.20 4.03 -15.75
CA SER A 425 -2.66 5.38 -16.07
C SER A 425 -1.56 6.42 -15.81
N GLY A 426 -0.61 6.13 -14.91
CA GLY A 426 0.62 6.90 -14.73
C GLY A 426 1.49 6.90 -15.98
N LEU A 427 1.65 5.74 -16.65
CA LEU A 427 2.30 5.68 -17.97
C LEU A 427 1.52 6.46 -19.04
N TRP A 428 0.20 6.36 -19.04
CA TRP A 428 -0.66 7.11 -19.96
C TRP A 428 -0.48 8.63 -19.79
N ALA A 429 -0.50 9.11 -18.55
CA ALA A 429 -0.31 10.52 -18.21
C ALA A 429 1.11 10.98 -18.57
N LEU A 430 2.12 10.16 -18.26
CA LEU A 430 3.52 10.43 -18.60
C LEU A 430 3.68 10.64 -20.11
N GLN A 431 3.14 9.73 -20.93
CA GLN A 431 3.16 9.86 -22.38
C GLN A 431 2.44 11.13 -22.86
N ARG A 432 1.28 11.44 -22.29
CA ARG A 432 0.50 12.62 -22.66
C ARG A 432 1.24 13.94 -22.35
N LEU A 433 1.90 14.01 -21.20
CA LEU A 433 2.70 15.18 -20.81
C LEU A 433 3.96 15.34 -21.66
N VAL A 434 4.52 14.24 -22.15
CA VAL A 434 5.62 14.26 -23.13
C VAL A 434 5.11 14.72 -24.51
N ASP A 435 3.97 14.20 -24.97
CA ASP A 435 3.37 14.60 -26.25
C ASP A 435 3.00 16.11 -26.24
N LYS A 436 2.56 16.64 -25.09
CA LYS A 436 2.28 18.07 -24.88
C LYS A 436 3.54 18.94 -24.73
N GLY A 437 4.70 18.34 -24.44
CA GLY A 437 5.96 19.05 -24.21
C GLY A 437 6.15 19.62 -22.80
N VAL A 438 5.31 19.22 -21.83
CA VAL A 438 5.48 19.57 -20.40
C VAL A 438 6.68 18.81 -19.80
N ILE A 439 6.89 17.58 -20.27
CA ILE A 439 8.06 16.74 -20.01
C ILE A 439 8.86 16.64 -21.31
N GLY A 440 10.19 16.64 -21.21
CA GLY A 440 11.05 16.59 -22.38
C GLY A 440 10.94 15.26 -23.16
N LYS A 441 11.17 15.32 -24.47
CA LYS A 441 11.02 14.18 -25.39
C LYS A 441 11.98 13.03 -25.10
N GLU A 442 13.09 13.29 -24.43
CA GLU A 442 14.04 12.27 -23.98
C GLU A 442 13.39 11.19 -23.10
N MET A 443 12.30 11.54 -22.39
CA MET A 443 11.53 10.62 -21.56
C MET A 443 10.87 9.49 -22.38
N GLU A 444 10.53 9.70 -23.67
CA GLU A 444 10.00 8.64 -24.55
C GLU A 444 10.96 7.47 -24.71
N ARG A 445 12.26 7.75 -24.65
CA ARG A 445 13.28 6.70 -24.75
C ARG A 445 13.30 5.81 -23.51
N THR A 446 13.09 6.40 -22.33
CA THR A 446 13.38 5.73 -21.05
C THR A 446 12.15 5.24 -20.29
N MET A 447 10.96 5.86 -20.48
CA MET A 447 9.80 5.61 -19.61
C MET A 447 9.36 4.13 -19.59
N TYR A 448 9.15 3.52 -20.76
CA TYR A 448 8.61 2.17 -20.83
C TYR A 448 9.64 1.10 -20.47
N THR A 449 10.90 1.32 -20.85
CA THR A 449 12.00 0.37 -20.54
C THR A 449 12.31 0.37 -19.05
N THR A 450 12.35 1.56 -18.43
CA THR A 450 12.53 1.69 -16.97
C THR A 450 11.36 1.06 -16.23
N PHE A 451 10.12 1.31 -16.69
CA PHE A 451 8.93 0.70 -16.11
C PHE A 451 8.97 -0.82 -16.23
N LEU A 452 9.31 -1.38 -17.40
CA LEU A 452 9.43 -2.82 -17.61
C LEU A 452 10.43 -3.47 -16.63
N ALA A 453 11.59 -2.86 -16.40
CA ALA A 453 12.50 -3.34 -15.36
C ALA A 453 11.86 -3.28 -13.96
N SER A 454 11.10 -2.23 -13.66
CA SER A 454 10.41 -2.05 -12.38
C SER A 454 9.24 -3.04 -12.20
N MET A 455 8.64 -3.55 -13.29
CA MET A 455 7.63 -4.61 -13.18
C MET A 455 8.21 -5.86 -12.52
N PHE A 456 9.45 -6.25 -12.87
CA PHE A 456 10.15 -7.36 -12.21
C PHE A 456 10.56 -7.03 -10.76
N ARG A 457 10.80 -5.75 -10.44
CA ARG A 457 11.01 -5.31 -9.05
C ARG A 457 9.75 -5.53 -8.22
N SER A 458 8.62 -4.99 -8.65
CA SER A 458 7.37 -5.03 -7.89
C SER A 458 6.75 -6.44 -7.79
N ILE A 459 6.85 -7.27 -8.84
CA ILE A 459 6.35 -8.67 -8.78
C ILE A 459 7.04 -9.47 -7.65
N ARG A 460 8.29 -9.13 -7.30
CA ARG A 460 9.06 -9.81 -6.24
C ARG A 460 8.60 -9.46 -4.83
N PHE A 461 7.67 -8.50 -4.68
CA PHE A 461 6.98 -8.28 -3.41
C PHE A 461 5.99 -9.41 -3.10
N GLY A 462 5.57 -10.16 -4.13
CA GLY A 462 4.64 -11.27 -4.05
C GLY A 462 3.25 -10.89 -4.54
N THR A 463 2.52 -11.84 -5.13
CA THR A 463 1.15 -11.63 -5.64
C THR A 463 0.07 -11.60 -4.55
N SER A 464 0.46 -11.81 -3.29
CA SER A 464 -0.37 -11.52 -2.12
C SER A 464 -0.32 -10.04 -1.72
N GLU A 465 0.65 -9.28 -2.24
CA GLU A 465 0.78 -7.84 -2.02
C GLU A 465 0.11 -7.08 -3.18
N ALA A 466 -0.51 -5.93 -2.88
CA ALA A 466 -1.36 -5.19 -3.82
C ALA A 466 -0.61 -4.75 -5.09
N HIS A 467 0.57 -4.13 -4.94
CA HIS A 467 1.39 -3.68 -6.07
C HIS A 467 1.91 -4.86 -6.88
N GLY A 468 2.39 -5.92 -6.22
CA GLY A 468 2.87 -7.13 -6.88
C GLY A 468 1.78 -7.80 -7.73
N LYS A 469 0.56 -7.91 -7.21
CA LYS A 469 -0.59 -8.45 -7.94
C LYS A 469 -1.04 -7.53 -9.08
N GLY A 470 -1.09 -6.21 -8.85
CA GLY A 470 -1.44 -5.22 -9.87
C GLY A 470 -0.46 -5.23 -11.05
N ILE A 471 0.84 -5.20 -10.77
CA ILE A 471 1.88 -5.26 -11.81
C ILE A 471 1.82 -6.57 -12.59
N ALA A 472 1.49 -7.70 -11.96
CA ALA A 472 1.29 -8.96 -12.67
C ALA A 472 0.16 -8.87 -13.71
N VAL A 473 -0.95 -8.17 -13.38
CA VAL A 473 -2.02 -7.88 -14.34
C VAL A 473 -1.48 -7.07 -15.53
N LEU A 474 -0.71 -6.00 -15.27
CA LEU A 474 -0.14 -5.15 -16.31
C LEU A 474 0.82 -5.92 -17.22
N LEU A 475 1.74 -6.72 -16.65
CA LEU A 475 2.74 -7.44 -17.42
C LEU A 475 2.08 -8.50 -18.31
N ASN A 476 1.12 -9.23 -17.76
CA ASN A 476 0.37 -10.24 -18.50
C ASN A 476 -0.46 -9.60 -19.63
N HIS A 477 -1.06 -8.44 -19.38
CA HIS A 477 -1.74 -7.67 -20.44
C HIS A 477 -0.77 -7.24 -21.55
N PHE A 478 0.41 -6.72 -21.21
CA PHE A 478 1.40 -6.31 -22.21
C PHE A 478 1.97 -7.49 -23.01
N LEU A 479 2.06 -8.67 -22.40
CA LEU A 479 2.42 -9.90 -23.11
C LEU A 479 1.30 -10.32 -24.08
N ASP A 480 0.04 -10.30 -23.64
CA ASP A 480 -1.11 -10.70 -24.46
C ASP A 480 -1.32 -9.79 -25.68
N THR A 481 -1.07 -8.49 -25.54
CA THR A 481 -1.14 -7.52 -26.65
C THR A 481 0.14 -7.48 -27.51
N GLY A 482 1.20 -8.13 -27.05
CA GLY A 482 2.54 -8.08 -27.65
C GLY A 482 3.21 -6.70 -27.53
N ALA A 483 2.76 -5.86 -26.60
CA ALA A 483 3.42 -4.61 -26.23
C ALA A 483 4.73 -4.83 -25.48
N VAL A 484 4.87 -6.00 -24.84
CA VAL A 484 6.11 -6.55 -24.31
C VAL A 484 6.30 -7.94 -24.89
N VAL A 485 7.53 -8.31 -25.21
CA VAL A 485 7.87 -9.62 -25.77
C VAL A 485 8.98 -10.29 -24.96
N VAL A 486 8.96 -11.63 -24.96
CA VAL A 486 10.02 -12.47 -24.41
C VAL A 486 10.98 -12.84 -25.54
N ASN A 487 12.24 -12.45 -25.38
CA ASN A 487 13.30 -12.75 -26.34
C ASN A 487 13.78 -14.21 -26.21
N LYS A 488 14.50 -14.70 -27.22
CA LYS A 488 15.03 -16.08 -27.25
C LYS A 488 15.95 -16.42 -26.07
N ASP A 489 16.66 -15.43 -25.53
CA ASP A 489 17.54 -15.56 -24.36
C ASP A 489 16.79 -15.49 -23.01
N GLY A 490 15.47 -15.30 -23.06
CA GLY A 490 14.59 -15.17 -21.90
C GLY A 490 14.51 -13.77 -21.31
N THR A 491 15.19 -12.77 -21.89
CA THR A 491 15.01 -11.36 -21.50
C THR A 491 13.71 -10.79 -22.07
N PHE A 492 13.28 -9.64 -21.57
CA PHE A 492 12.06 -8.96 -22.00
C PHE A 492 12.40 -7.63 -22.67
N SER A 493 11.60 -7.24 -23.66
CA SER A 493 11.74 -5.97 -24.39
C SER A 493 10.38 -5.31 -24.63
N VAL A 494 10.36 -3.98 -24.64
CA VAL A 494 9.19 -3.18 -25.03
C VAL A 494 9.08 -3.11 -26.55
N VAL A 495 7.86 -3.26 -27.08
CA VAL A 495 7.53 -3.03 -28.49
C VAL A 495 6.90 -1.66 -28.64
N LYS A 496 7.70 -0.69 -29.11
CA LYS A 496 7.35 0.75 -29.11
C LYS A 496 6.08 1.06 -29.89
N GLU A 497 5.84 0.33 -30.97
CA GLU A 497 4.70 0.52 -31.87
C GLU A 497 3.37 0.10 -31.22
N LYS A 498 3.42 -0.72 -30.16
CA LYS A 498 2.24 -1.31 -29.52
C LYS A 498 1.99 -0.81 -28.10
N ILE A 499 3.03 -0.34 -27.40
CA ILE A 499 2.94 -0.03 -25.97
C ILE A 499 1.94 1.08 -25.65
N ARG A 500 1.86 2.14 -26.46
CA ARG A 500 0.92 3.27 -26.23
C ARG A 500 -0.55 2.82 -26.27
N GLU A 501 -0.91 2.02 -27.28
CA GLU A 501 -2.27 1.49 -27.42
C GLU A 501 -2.60 0.53 -26.28
N SER A 502 -1.66 -0.36 -25.93
CA SER A 502 -1.85 -1.33 -24.85
C SER A 502 -2.05 -0.67 -23.48
N VAL A 503 -1.29 0.39 -23.18
CA VAL A 503 -1.43 1.20 -21.97
C VAL A 503 -2.78 1.89 -21.92
N THR A 504 -3.21 2.49 -23.04
CA THR A 504 -4.51 3.17 -23.15
C THR A 504 -5.68 2.20 -22.96
N ALA A 505 -5.62 1.03 -23.58
CA ALA A 505 -6.65 0.00 -23.48
C ALA A 505 -6.82 -0.53 -22.05
N LEU A 506 -5.71 -0.79 -21.34
CA LEU A 506 -5.78 -1.28 -19.95
C LEU A 506 -6.23 -0.19 -18.98
N THR A 507 -5.80 1.06 -19.20
CA THR A 507 -6.28 2.22 -18.42
C THR A 507 -7.80 2.32 -18.51
N LYS A 508 -8.36 2.24 -19.73
CA LYS A 508 -9.80 2.23 -19.95
C LYS A 508 -10.49 1.08 -19.22
N GLN A 509 -9.99 -0.15 -19.41
CA GLN A 509 -10.58 -1.35 -18.83
C GLN A 509 -10.69 -1.27 -17.31
N ILE A 510 -9.60 -0.89 -16.63
CA ILE A 510 -9.56 -0.84 -15.17
C ILE A 510 -10.48 0.27 -14.64
N MET A 511 -10.42 1.47 -15.21
CA MET A 511 -11.25 2.59 -14.73
C MET A 511 -12.75 2.35 -14.99
N GLU A 512 -13.15 1.77 -16.12
CA GLU A 512 -14.55 1.43 -16.37
C GLU A 512 -15.07 0.31 -15.45
N LEU A 513 -14.20 -0.65 -15.10
CA LEU A 513 -14.50 -1.67 -14.11
C LEU A 513 -14.70 -1.07 -12.70
N GLN A 514 -13.84 -0.13 -12.30
CA GLN A 514 -13.98 0.62 -11.05
C GLN A 514 -15.27 1.44 -11.04
N ALA A 515 -15.57 2.18 -12.11
CA ALA A 515 -16.79 2.99 -12.23
C ALA A 515 -18.08 2.16 -12.11
N ALA A 516 -18.06 0.92 -12.58
CA ALA A 516 -19.19 0.00 -12.46
C ALA A 516 -19.38 -0.57 -11.04
N GLY A 517 -18.38 -0.47 -10.16
CA GLY A 517 -18.41 -1.09 -8.84
C GLY A 517 -18.54 -2.63 -8.89
N ASN A 518 -18.09 -3.27 -9.98
CA ASN A 518 -18.31 -4.69 -10.21
C ASN A 518 -17.23 -5.54 -9.53
N ARG A 519 -17.46 -5.87 -8.26
CA ARG A 519 -16.54 -6.68 -7.44
C ARG A 519 -16.18 -8.02 -8.08
N ALA A 520 -17.18 -8.77 -8.56
CA ALA A 520 -16.96 -10.10 -9.13
C ALA A 520 -16.05 -10.07 -10.38
N ALA A 521 -16.19 -9.05 -11.23
CA ALA A 521 -15.32 -8.89 -12.39
C ALA A 521 -13.90 -8.45 -12.00
N ALA A 522 -13.74 -7.65 -10.93
CA ALA A 522 -12.44 -7.31 -10.37
C ALA A 522 -11.72 -8.53 -9.79
N GLU A 523 -12.42 -9.34 -9.00
CA GLU A 523 -11.91 -10.61 -8.47
C GLU A 523 -11.47 -11.54 -9.61
N SER A 524 -12.31 -11.73 -10.63
CA SER A 524 -11.99 -12.57 -11.78
C SER A 524 -10.77 -12.07 -12.57
N LEU A 525 -10.63 -10.76 -12.79
CA LEU A 525 -9.45 -10.18 -13.44
C LEU A 525 -8.19 -10.46 -12.63
N LEU A 526 -8.24 -10.26 -11.31
CA LEU A 526 -7.12 -10.46 -10.40
C LEU A 526 -6.73 -11.93 -10.26
N GLU A 527 -7.69 -12.85 -10.26
CA GLU A 527 -7.43 -14.30 -10.22
C GLU A 527 -6.81 -14.82 -11.51
N THR A 528 -7.28 -14.34 -12.66
CA THR A 528 -6.84 -14.84 -13.96
C THR A 528 -5.58 -14.17 -14.48
N ARG A 529 -5.37 -12.89 -14.16
CA ARG A 529 -4.22 -12.09 -14.66
C ARG A 529 -3.26 -11.64 -13.59
N GLY A 530 -3.61 -11.64 -12.30
CA GLY A 530 -2.71 -11.29 -11.20
C GLY A 530 -1.75 -12.42 -10.81
N VAL A 531 -1.24 -13.15 -11.79
CA VAL A 531 -0.44 -14.38 -11.60
C VAL A 531 0.94 -14.27 -12.25
N VAL A 532 1.94 -14.94 -11.66
CA VAL A 532 3.30 -15.01 -12.23
C VAL A 532 3.35 -16.09 -13.32
N ARG A 533 3.38 -15.68 -14.59
CA ARG A 533 3.51 -16.62 -15.73
C ARG A 533 4.89 -17.29 -15.78
N PRO A 534 5.03 -18.48 -16.41
CA PRO A 534 6.29 -19.23 -16.45
C PRO A 534 7.48 -18.42 -17.00
N GLU A 535 7.26 -17.60 -18.02
CA GLU A 535 8.27 -16.71 -18.60
C GLU A 535 8.78 -15.66 -17.63
N VAL A 536 7.90 -15.11 -16.80
CA VAL A 536 8.25 -14.15 -15.74
C VAL A 536 9.01 -14.88 -14.64
N LYS A 537 8.51 -16.05 -14.20
CA LYS A 537 9.15 -16.87 -13.17
C LYS A 537 10.61 -17.19 -13.51
N ARG A 538 10.91 -17.54 -14.76
CA ARG A 538 12.29 -17.81 -15.22
C ARG A 538 13.25 -16.64 -15.01
N VAL A 539 12.76 -15.40 -15.06
CA VAL A 539 13.57 -14.21 -14.75
C VAL A 539 13.70 -14.05 -13.24
N LEU A 540 12.62 -14.24 -12.49
CA LEU A 540 12.64 -14.15 -11.02
C LEU A 540 13.62 -15.15 -10.39
N ASP A 541 13.67 -16.38 -10.90
CA ASP A 541 14.60 -17.43 -10.47
C ASP A 541 16.08 -17.02 -10.69
N LYS A 542 16.37 -16.12 -11.64
CA LYS A 542 17.71 -15.56 -11.87
C LYS A 542 18.02 -14.34 -10.99
N LEU A 543 17.03 -13.82 -10.26
CA LEU A 543 17.14 -12.64 -9.41
C LEU A 543 17.29 -12.98 -7.92
N GLU A 544 17.48 -14.25 -7.56
CA GLU A 544 17.64 -14.69 -6.17
C GLU A 544 18.80 -14.00 -5.43
N ASN A 545 19.86 -13.63 -6.15
CA ASN A 545 21.03 -12.92 -5.61
C ASN A 545 20.88 -11.39 -5.60
N VAL A 546 19.77 -10.85 -6.11
CA VAL A 546 19.46 -9.42 -6.07
C VAL A 546 18.57 -9.16 -4.86
N PRO A 547 18.79 -8.11 -4.05
CA PRO A 547 17.85 -7.75 -2.99
C PRO A 547 16.43 -7.52 -3.55
N VAL A 548 15.39 -7.85 -2.80
CA VAL A 548 14.00 -7.52 -3.13
C VAL A 548 13.72 -6.05 -2.84
N ASP A 549 14.18 -5.56 -1.69
CA ASP A 549 14.02 -4.16 -1.29
C ASP A 549 15.13 -3.72 -0.33
N ILE A 550 14.90 -2.68 0.48
CA ILE A 550 15.90 -2.13 1.41
C ILE A 550 15.46 -2.27 2.87
N GLU A 551 16.43 -2.39 3.78
CA GLU A 551 16.23 -2.26 5.22
C GLU A 551 16.86 -0.92 5.67
N PRO A 552 16.07 0.11 5.95
CA PRO A 552 16.61 1.41 6.32
C PRO A 552 17.17 1.40 7.75
N ARG A 553 18.36 1.98 7.91
CA ARG A 553 18.97 2.31 9.21
C ARG A 553 18.99 3.81 9.36
N TYR A 554 18.12 4.36 10.20
CA TYR A 554 17.87 5.80 10.30
C TYR A 554 18.92 6.53 11.15
N VAL A 555 20.17 6.53 10.70
CA VAL A 555 21.33 7.06 11.45
C VAL A 555 21.18 8.53 11.86
N THR A 556 20.51 9.34 11.03
CA THR A 556 20.26 10.76 11.33
C THR A 556 19.24 10.92 12.45
N ALA A 557 18.14 10.15 12.39
CA ALA A 557 17.10 10.18 13.42
C ALA A 557 17.63 9.68 14.77
N ASP A 558 18.46 8.64 14.76
CA ASP A 558 19.08 8.12 15.98
C ASP A 558 20.04 9.12 16.63
N THR A 559 20.71 9.96 15.82
CA THR A 559 21.56 11.04 16.33
C THR A 559 20.75 12.18 16.91
N LEU A 560 19.65 12.57 16.26
CA LEU A 560 18.77 13.65 16.74
C LEU A 560 17.98 13.29 18.01
N ALA A 561 17.83 12.00 18.30
CA ALA A 561 17.10 11.53 19.46
C ALA A 561 17.96 11.28 20.71
N ARG A 562 19.28 11.40 20.60
CA ARG A 562 20.23 11.44 21.73
C ARG A 562 20.35 12.87 22.23
#